data_AF-A0A353S9P4-F1
#
_entry.id   AF-A0A353S9P4-F1
#
_cell.length_a   1.000
_cell.length_b   1.000
_cell.length_c   1.000
_cell.angle_alpha   90.00
_cell.angle_beta   90.00
_cell.angle_gamma   90.00
#
_symmetry.space_group_name_H-M   'P 1'
#
loop_
_entity.id
_entity.type
_entity.pdbx_description
1 polymer ?
#
loop_
_entity_poly.entity_id
_entity_poly.type
_entity_poly.pdbx_seq_one_letter_code
_entity_poly.pdbx_strand_id
1 'polypeptide(L)'
;MSEKLKALEAARLQIEKQFGSGSLMKLGTKTDTTNIDVVPSGSILLDEALGIGGYPRGRIIEMYGPESSGKTTLALHAVAEAQKLGGIAAFIDAEHALDPVYAKNLGVNTDELWVSQPDTGEQALEICENLVRSGAVDIVVVDSVAALTPQKEIEGEMGDSVMGLQARLMSQALRKLTAIVGKSKCIVVFINQIRMKIGVMFGNPETTTGGNALKFYSSVRLEIRRIESIDGKGDEDAVGNRVRVKIVKNKVAPPFRKVELDIYFGKGVSASASILDSAVKHGLIDKKGAWYTRGEEKVGQGKENAVNFIENNPDYRIQLEHTLREKIFPGQVLRTKEGAVVTEEQIRDYEKQMRAKGVGTGTLVTDAEKPAVPGIPPVSPESPLSPAPASEAHKAPARRGRPPAASSAPAASLAKAAAADKPVPEELF
;
A
#
# COMPACT_ATOMS: atom_id res chain seq x y z
N MET A 1 -41.13 -0.10 33.71
CA MET A 1 -40.63 -0.04 32.31
C MET A 1 -41.82 0.10 31.37
N SER A 2 -41.77 1.07 30.44
CA SER A 2 -42.76 1.27 29.37
C SER A 2 -43.02 -0.01 28.57
N GLU A 3 -44.26 -0.27 28.14
CA GLU A 3 -44.61 -1.43 27.30
C GLU A 3 -43.75 -1.52 26.03
N LYS A 4 -43.38 -0.37 25.46
CA LYS A 4 -42.47 -0.29 24.30
C LYS A 4 -41.10 -0.90 24.60
N LEU A 5 -40.58 -0.72 25.82
CA LEU A 5 -39.29 -1.29 26.23
C LEU A 5 -39.37 -2.79 26.45
N LYS A 6 -40.50 -3.30 26.98
CA LYS A 6 -40.72 -4.74 27.15
C LYS A 6 -40.82 -5.45 25.80
N ALA A 7 -41.57 -4.89 24.85
CA ALA A 7 -41.69 -5.42 23.50
C ALA A 7 -40.33 -5.40 22.77
N LEU A 8 -39.55 -4.33 22.93
CA LEU A 8 -38.21 -4.22 22.35
C LEU A 8 -37.23 -5.26 22.94
N GLU A 9 -37.26 -5.49 24.26
CA GLU A 9 -36.42 -6.51 24.90
C GLU A 9 -36.82 -7.94 24.47
N ALA A 10 -38.12 -8.23 24.34
CA ALA A 10 -38.57 -9.52 23.82
C ALA A 10 -38.09 -9.75 22.38
N ALA A 11 -38.21 -8.72 21.52
CA ALA A 11 -37.68 -8.77 20.16
C ALA A 11 -36.15 -8.93 20.15
N ARG A 12 -35.42 -8.22 21.03
CA ARG A 12 -33.96 -8.36 21.17
C ARG A 12 -33.56 -9.80 21.53
N LEU A 13 -34.22 -10.39 22.52
CA LEU A 13 -33.95 -11.77 22.95
C LEU A 13 -34.27 -12.78 21.84
N GLN A 14 -35.35 -12.56 21.08
CA GLN A 14 -35.68 -13.41 19.94
C GLN A 14 -34.62 -13.31 18.83
N ILE A 15 -34.16 -12.09 18.52
CA ILE A 15 -33.09 -11.85 17.54
C ILE A 15 -31.78 -12.50 18.02
N GLU A 16 -31.40 -12.35 19.29
CA GLU A 16 -30.20 -12.99 19.85
C GLU A 16 -30.28 -14.52 19.85
N LYS A 17 -31.46 -15.09 20.10
CA LYS A 17 -31.68 -16.54 20.03
C LYS A 17 -31.58 -17.07 18.59
N GLN A 18 -32.05 -16.31 17.60
CA GLN A 18 -32.04 -16.73 16.19
C GLN A 18 -30.69 -16.51 15.51
N PHE A 19 -30.00 -15.40 15.82
CA PHE A 19 -28.83 -14.94 15.08
C PHE A 19 -27.54 -14.88 15.92
N GLY A 20 -27.62 -15.26 17.20
CA GLY A 20 -26.50 -15.29 18.14
C GLY A 20 -26.40 -14.04 19.02
N SER A 21 -25.69 -14.18 20.14
CA SER A 21 -25.36 -13.09 21.06
C SER A 21 -24.71 -11.91 20.32
N GLY A 22 -25.16 -10.68 20.62
CA GLY A 22 -24.62 -9.46 20.03
C GLY A 22 -25.12 -9.12 18.61
N SER A 23 -26.12 -9.85 18.10
CA SER A 23 -26.80 -9.55 16.83
C SER A 23 -27.62 -8.27 16.86
N LEU A 24 -28.11 -7.85 18.05
CA LEU A 24 -28.74 -6.55 18.27
C LEU A 24 -28.28 -5.97 19.61
N MET A 25 -27.54 -4.86 19.57
CA MET A 25 -27.01 -4.19 20.76
C MET A 25 -27.27 -2.69 20.70
N LYS A 26 -27.34 -2.03 21.86
CA LYS A 26 -27.32 -0.56 21.89
C LYS A 26 -25.92 -0.08 21.54
N LEU A 27 -25.82 0.93 20.70
CA LEU A 27 -24.54 1.46 20.22
C LEU A 27 -23.63 1.92 21.37
N GLY A 28 -24.20 2.51 22.42
CA GLY A 28 -23.46 3.01 23.59
C GLY A 28 -23.13 1.98 24.67
N THR A 29 -23.60 0.73 24.57
CA THR A 29 -23.25 -0.34 25.55
C THR A 29 -21.91 -1.00 25.26
N LYS A 30 -21.26 -0.71 24.13
CA LYS A 30 -19.80 -0.86 24.03
C LYS A 30 -19.17 0.33 24.73
N THR A 31 -18.77 0.15 25.98
CA THR A 31 -17.63 0.91 26.51
C THR A 31 -16.49 0.74 25.50
N ASP A 32 -15.95 1.85 25.00
CA ASP A 32 -14.83 1.96 24.04
C ASP A 32 -15.16 1.97 22.53
N THR A 33 -16.11 2.79 22.08
CA THR A 33 -16.08 3.29 20.68
C THR A 33 -14.88 4.22 20.41
N THR A 34 -14.09 4.54 21.44
CA THR A 34 -12.91 5.42 21.40
C THR A 34 -11.60 4.70 21.07
N ASN A 35 -11.53 3.38 21.08
CA ASN A 35 -10.30 2.64 20.76
C ASN A 35 -10.54 1.63 19.63
N ILE A 36 -10.49 2.12 18.39
CA ILE A 36 -10.37 1.23 17.23
C ILE A 36 -8.99 0.58 17.30
N ASP A 37 -8.93 -0.76 17.36
CA ASP A 37 -7.66 -1.48 17.31
C ASP A 37 -6.97 -1.21 15.96
N VAL A 38 -5.69 -0.87 16.01
CA VAL A 38 -4.89 -0.52 14.82
C VAL A 38 -3.60 -1.31 14.73
N VAL A 39 -3.06 -1.40 13.52
CA VAL A 39 -1.66 -1.75 13.26
C VAL A 39 -0.95 -0.48 12.77
N PRO A 40 0.17 -0.06 13.40
CA PRO A 40 0.95 1.10 12.95
C PRO A 40 1.35 0.98 11.47
N SER A 41 1.55 2.12 10.81
CA SER A 41 1.86 2.13 9.38
C SER A 41 3.36 2.03 9.07
N GLY A 42 4.22 1.95 10.08
CA GLY A 42 5.68 2.11 9.95
C GLY A 42 6.15 3.57 9.85
N SER A 43 5.23 4.54 9.94
CA SER A 43 5.58 5.96 9.99
C SER A 43 4.57 6.74 10.84
N ILE A 44 5.07 7.42 11.88
CA ILE A 44 4.23 8.22 12.79
C ILE A 44 3.48 9.35 12.09
N LEU A 45 4.03 9.89 10.99
CA LEU A 45 3.37 10.93 10.21
C LEU A 45 2.12 10.40 9.49
N LEU A 46 2.21 9.17 8.96
CA LEU A 46 1.08 8.51 8.30
C LEU A 46 0.06 8.03 9.33
N ASP A 47 0.49 7.53 10.48
CA ASP A 47 -0.38 7.23 11.62
C ASP A 47 -1.20 8.47 12.06
N GLU A 48 -0.54 9.64 12.16
CA GLU A 48 -1.21 10.92 12.47
C GLU A 48 -2.18 11.35 11.36
N ALA A 49 -1.80 11.16 10.10
CA ALA A 49 -2.64 11.49 8.96
C ALA A 49 -3.86 10.55 8.83
N LEU A 50 -3.74 9.29 9.26
CA LEU A 50 -4.86 8.35 9.40
C LEU A 50 -5.79 8.76 10.54
N GLY A 51 -5.27 9.45 11.56
CA GLY A 51 -6.02 10.06 12.66
C GLY A 51 -6.41 9.12 13.79
N ILE A 52 -6.10 7.83 13.66
CA ILE A 52 -6.37 6.79 14.67
C ILE A 52 -5.09 6.02 15.05
N GLY A 53 -3.91 6.49 14.65
CA GLY A 53 -2.63 5.87 15.03
C GLY A 53 -2.19 4.69 14.17
N GLY A 54 -2.91 4.37 13.10
CA GLY A 54 -2.53 3.31 12.17
C GLY A 54 -3.68 2.79 11.31
N TYR A 55 -3.47 1.62 10.70
CA TYR A 55 -4.44 0.90 9.89
C TYR A 55 -5.50 0.21 10.76
N PRO A 56 -6.80 0.45 10.54
CA PRO A 56 -7.85 -0.11 11.39
C PRO A 56 -8.03 -1.61 11.15
N ARG A 57 -7.94 -2.41 12.23
CA ARG A 57 -8.22 -3.85 12.22
C ARG A 57 -9.65 -4.15 11.79
N GLY A 58 -9.83 -5.28 11.12
CA GLY A 58 -11.14 -5.74 10.63
C GLY A 58 -11.73 -4.89 9.52
N ARG A 59 -10.88 -4.25 8.69
CA ARG A 59 -11.29 -3.38 7.59
C ARG A 59 -10.53 -3.65 6.30
N ILE A 60 -11.17 -3.29 5.20
CA ILE A 60 -10.57 -3.27 3.86
C ILE A 60 -9.94 -1.90 3.62
N ILE A 61 -8.71 -1.90 3.09
CA ILE A 61 -7.92 -0.72 2.74
C ILE A 61 -7.55 -0.82 1.26
N GLU A 62 -7.64 0.28 0.52
CA GLU A 62 -7.12 0.36 -0.84
C GLU A 62 -5.92 1.31 -0.88
N MET A 63 -4.79 0.84 -1.39
CA MET A 63 -3.60 1.64 -1.67
C MET A 63 -3.44 1.74 -3.19
N TYR A 64 -3.56 2.94 -3.75
CA TYR A 64 -3.51 3.12 -5.20
C TYR A 64 -2.66 4.31 -5.61
N GLY A 65 -2.18 4.29 -6.85
CA GLY A 65 -1.24 5.29 -7.34
C GLY A 65 -0.58 4.88 -8.65
N PRO A 66 0.25 5.76 -9.22
CA PRO A 66 1.09 5.44 -10.38
C PRO A 66 2.04 4.27 -10.09
N GLU A 67 2.67 3.76 -11.14
CA GLU A 67 3.80 2.84 -11.01
C GLU A 67 4.95 3.49 -10.22
N SER A 68 5.72 2.66 -9.52
CA SER A 68 6.88 3.10 -8.72
C SER A 68 6.59 4.22 -7.71
N SER A 69 5.33 4.38 -7.28
CA SER A 69 4.94 5.40 -6.30
C SER A 69 5.17 4.98 -4.85
N GLY A 70 5.55 3.72 -4.59
CA GLY A 70 5.77 3.17 -3.24
C GLY A 70 4.59 2.40 -2.65
N LYS A 71 3.61 1.98 -3.46
CA LYS A 71 2.43 1.23 -2.98
C LYS A 71 2.81 -0.07 -2.25
N THR A 72 3.57 -0.94 -2.92
CA THR A 72 4.05 -2.21 -2.37
C THR A 72 4.97 -1.98 -1.18
N THR A 73 5.84 -0.96 -1.23
CA THR A 73 6.65 -0.54 -0.08
C THR A 73 5.79 -0.23 1.16
N LEU A 74 4.74 0.59 1.03
CA LEU A 74 3.85 0.91 2.15
C LEU A 74 3.10 -0.33 2.67
N ALA A 75 2.68 -1.23 1.77
CA ALA A 75 2.03 -2.47 2.17
C ALA A 75 2.98 -3.42 2.90
N LEU A 76 4.24 -3.53 2.48
CA LEU A 76 5.26 -4.32 3.17
C LEU A 76 5.59 -3.74 4.56
N HIS A 77 5.60 -2.40 4.71
CA HIS A 77 5.68 -1.77 6.03
C HIS A 77 4.48 -2.11 6.93
N ALA A 78 3.27 -2.15 6.38
CA ALA A 78 2.08 -2.60 7.12
C ALA A 78 2.19 -4.06 7.57
N VAL A 79 2.76 -4.92 6.72
CA VAL A 79 3.06 -6.34 7.02
C VAL A 79 4.10 -6.45 8.14
N ALA A 80 5.21 -5.74 8.03
CA ALA A 80 6.29 -5.75 9.03
C ALA A 80 5.78 -5.29 10.41
N GLU A 81 4.97 -4.23 10.47
CA GLU A 81 4.37 -3.75 11.72
C GLU A 81 3.33 -4.73 12.28
N ALA A 82 2.56 -5.42 11.43
CA ALA A 82 1.65 -6.46 11.91
C ALA A 82 2.41 -7.64 12.55
N GLN A 83 3.50 -8.08 11.93
CA GLN A 83 4.37 -9.14 12.47
C GLN A 83 5.07 -8.70 13.77
N LYS A 84 5.51 -7.44 13.85
CA LYS A 84 6.09 -6.84 15.07
C LYS A 84 5.14 -6.88 16.26
N LEU A 85 3.83 -6.80 16.01
CA LEU A 85 2.80 -6.98 17.03
C LEU A 85 2.45 -8.46 17.31
N GLY A 86 3.25 -9.40 16.80
CA GLY A 86 3.03 -10.85 16.93
C GLY A 86 1.95 -11.42 16.01
N GLY A 87 1.50 -10.66 15.01
CA GLY A 87 0.44 -11.06 14.09
C GLY A 87 0.94 -11.91 12.92
N ILE A 88 0.02 -12.69 12.33
CA ILE A 88 0.29 -13.50 11.14
C ILE A 88 -0.03 -12.68 9.88
N ALA A 89 0.90 -12.64 8.93
CA ALA A 89 0.73 -11.91 7.68
C ALA A 89 0.69 -12.86 6.47
N ALA A 90 -0.12 -12.50 5.47
CA ALA A 90 -0.13 -13.15 4.18
C ALA A 90 -0.06 -12.14 3.03
N PHE A 91 0.56 -12.54 1.93
CA PHE A 91 0.75 -11.74 0.72
C PHE A 91 0.32 -12.56 -0.50
N ILE A 92 -0.66 -12.03 -1.23
CA ILE A 92 -1.16 -12.60 -2.49
C ILE A 92 -0.55 -11.78 -3.61
N ASP A 93 0.53 -12.31 -4.19
CA ASP A 93 1.33 -11.71 -5.24
C ASP A 93 0.80 -12.15 -6.61
N ALA A 94 -0.25 -11.46 -7.06
CA ALA A 94 -0.82 -11.64 -8.40
C ALA A 94 0.02 -10.94 -9.49
N GLU A 95 0.89 -9.99 -9.14
CA GLU A 95 1.83 -9.38 -10.08
C GLU A 95 3.10 -10.23 -10.30
N HIS A 96 3.31 -11.30 -9.52
CA HIS A 96 4.51 -12.14 -9.53
C HIS A 96 5.81 -11.33 -9.41
N ALA A 97 5.77 -10.26 -8.61
CA ALA A 97 6.81 -9.24 -8.55
C ALA A 97 7.35 -9.00 -7.12
N LEU A 98 6.93 -9.81 -6.14
CA LEU A 98 7.42 -9.68 -4.77
C LEU A 98 8.89 -10.12 -4.68
N ASP A 99 9.77 -9.19 -4.27
CA ASP A 99 11.17 -9.47 -3.95
C ASP A 99 11.33 -9.78 -2.45
N PRO A 100 11.70 -11.03 -2.06
CA PRO A 100 11.92 -11.39 -0.66
C PRO A 100 13.07 -10.63 -0.01
N VAL A 101 14.14 -10.31 -0.75
CA VAL A 101 15.30 -9.58 -0.21
C VAL A 101 14.89 -8.16 0.14
N TYR A 102 14.16 -7.49 -0.77
CA TYR A 102 13.60 -6.17 -0.51
C TYR A 102 12.63 -6.21 0.69
N ALA A 103 11.69 -7.17 0.73
CA ALA A 103 10.77 -7.31 1.85
C ALA A 103 11.49 -7.49 3.20
N LYS A 104 12.52 -8.35 3.23
CA LYS A 104 13.36 -8.57 4.42
C LYS A 104 14.05 -7.28 4.87
N ASN A 105 14.60 -6.52 3.93
CA ASN A 105 15.24 -5.24 4.23
C ASN A 105 14.28 -4.18 4.75
N LEU A 106 12.99 -4.26 4.40
CA LEU A 106 11.93 -3.40 4.90
C LEU A 106 11.43 -3.79 6.31
N GLY A 107 11.95 -4.90 6.87
CA GLY A 107 11.60 -5.36 8.20
C GLY A 107 10.56 -6.49 8.22
N VAL A 108 10.19 -7.04 7.06
CA VAL A 108 9.30 -8.20 6.99
C VAL A 108 10.06 -9.45 7.41
N ASN A 109 9.52 -10.21 8.35
CA ASN A 109 10.00 -11.55 8.65
C ASN A 109 9.53 -12.50 7.54
N THR A 110 10.37 -12.66 6.52
CA THR A 110 10.07 -13.46 5.32
C THR A 110 9.92 -14.94 5.62
N ASP A 111 10.58 -15.44 6.68
CA ASP A 111 10.51 -16.86 7.08
C ASP A 111 9.10 -17.25 7.55
N GLU A 112 8.34 -16.28 8.07
CA GLU A 112 6.99 -16.45 8.62
C GLU A 112 5.91 -15.74 7.77
N LEU A 113 6.26 -15.28 6.55
CA LEU A 113 5.31 -14.65 5.64
C LEU A 113 4.65 -15.70 4.74
N TRP A 114 3.33 -15.82 4.81
CA TRP A 114 2.58 -16.68 3.90
C TRP A 114 2.46 -16.01 2.53
N VAL A 115 3.00 -16.61 1.47
CA VAL A 115 2.92 -16.07 0.11
C VAL A 115 2.10 -16.97 -0.79
N SER A 116 1.26 -16.40 -1.63
CA SER A 116 0.53 -17.09 -2.68
C SER A 116 0.71 -16.36 -4.00
N GLN A 117 1.03 -17.12 -5.06
CA GLN A 117 1.09 -16.65 -6.44
C GLN A 117 0.00 -17.35 -7.25
N PRO A 118 -1.22 -16.78 -7.29
CA PRO A 118 -2.37 -17.40 -7.92
C PRO A 118 -2.32 -17.27 -9.46
N ASP A 119 -2.90 -18.25 -10.15
CA ASP A 119 -3.04 -18.29 -11.61
C ASP A 119 -4.22 -17.43 -12.10
N THR A 120 -5.26 -17.25 -11.27
CA THR A 120 -6.50 -16.53 -11.64
C THR A 120 -6.97 -15.57 -10.56
N GLY A 121 -7.74 -14.55 -10.96
CA GLY A 121 -8.36 -13.60 -10.05
C GLY A 121 -9.37 -14.24 -9.09
N GLU A 122 -10.12 -15.24 -9.54
CA GLU A 122 -11.01 -16.04 -8.70
C GLU A 122 -10.23 -16.75 -7.59
N GLN A 123 -9.19 -17.50 -7.97
CA GLN A 123 -8.34 -18.24 -7.03
C GLN A 123 -7.70 -17.29 -6.00
N ALA A 124 -7.17 -16.15 -6.44
CA ALA A 124 -6.60 -15.14 -5.55
C ALA A 124 -7.60 -14.68 -4.47
N LEU A 125 -8.84 -14.37 -4.88
CA LEU A 125 -9.87 -13.88 -3.98
C LEU A 125 -10.44 -14.98 -3.08
N GLU A 126 -10.49 -16.23 -3.54
CA GLU A 126 -10.86 -17.39 -2.73
C GLU A 126 -9.80 -17.71 -1.66
N ILE A 127 -8.52 -17.65 -2.01
CA ILE A 127 -7.41 -17.77 -1.06
C ILE A 127 -7.51 -16.66 0.00
N CYS A 128 -7.72 -15.40 -0.43
CA CYS A 128 -7.95 -14.29 0.49
C CYS A 128 -9.15 -14.55 1.41
N GLU A 129 -10.27 -15.03 0.88
CA GLU A 129 -11.47 -15.33 1.66
C GLU A 129 -11.20 -16.40 2.71
N ASN A 130 -10.53 -17.49 2.34
CA ASN A 130 -10.21 -18.61 3.22
C ASN A 130 -9.25 -18.20 4.35
N LEU A 131 -8.20 -17.43 4.02
CA LEU A 131 -7.25 -16.90 4.99
C LEU A 131 -7.95 -16.01 6.02
N VAL A 132 -8.81 -15.09 5.58
CA VAL A 132 -9.57 -14.21 6.48
C VAL A 132 -10.58 -15.01 7.31
N ARG A 133 -11.26 -15.99 6.71
CA ARG A 133 -12.25 -16.84 7.37
C ARG A 133 -11.66 -17.75 8.43
N SER A 134 -10.40 -18.17 8.26
CA SER A 134 -9.68 -18.96 9.27
C SER A 134 -9.64 -18.28 10.63
N GLY A 135 -9.71 -16.94 10.65
CA GLY A 135 -9.58 -16.15 11.86
C GLY A 135 -8.17 -16.17 12.44
N ALA A 136 -7.16 -16.76 11.77
CA ALA A 136 -5.77 -16.78 12.21
C ALA A 136 -4.99 -15.54 11.71
N VAL A 137 -5.20 -15.13 10.45
CA VAL A 137 -4.41 -14.07 9.81
C VAL A 137 -4.79 -12.66 10.30
N ASP A 138 -3.79 -11.82 10.57
CA ASP A 138 -3.92 -10.44 11.04
C ASP A 138 -3.97 -9.44 9.89
N ILE A 139 -3.16 -9.68 8.84
CA ILE A 139 -3.11 -8.83 7.64
C ILE A 139 -2.96 -9.69 6.39
N VAL A 140 -3.75 -9.37 5.36
CA VAL A 140 -3.62 -9.93 4.01
C VAL A 140 -3.39 -8.77 3.04
N VAL A 141 -2.34 -8.84 2.24
CA VAL A 141 -2.10 -7.92 1.12
C VAL A 141 -2.41 -8.63 -0.19
N VAL A 142 -3.12 -7.96 -1.10
CA VAL A 142 -3.37 -8.41 -2.47
C VAL A 142 -2.69 -7.44 -3.43
N ASP A 143 -1.61 -7.87 -4.07
CA ASP A 143 -0.81 -7.09 -5.01
C ASP A 143 -0.86 -7.73 -6.41
N SER A 144 -1.66 -7.24 -7.36
CA SER A 144 -2.58 -6.10 -7.26
C SER A 144 -3.93 -6.41 -7.89
N VAL A 145 -4.93 -5.57 -7.62
CA VAL A 145 -6.27 -5.68 -8.21
C VAL A 145 -6.22 -5.67 -9.73
N ALA A 146 -5.25 -4.97 -10.34
CA ALA A 146 -5.13 -4.93 -11.79
C ALA A 146 -4.74 -6.29 -12.38
N ALA A 147 -3.99 -7.11 -11.63
CA ALA A 147 -3.56 -8.44 -12.02
C ALA A 147 -4.55 -9.56 -11.65
N LEU A 148 -5.69 -9.23 -11.03
CA LEU A 148 -6.76 -10.20 -10.76
C LEU A 148 -7.54 -10.51 -12.03
N THR A 149 -6.89 -11.19 -12.98
CA THR A 149 -7.45 -11.54 -14.28
C THR A 149 -8.40 -12.72 -14.15
N PRO A 150 -9.68 -12.58 -14.53
CA PRO A 150 -10.64 -13.68 -14.44
C PRO A 150 -10.21 -14.89 -15.30
N GLN A 151 -10.49 -16.10 -14.84
CA GLN A 151 -10.13 -17.34 -15.56
C GLN A 151 -10.57 -17.32 -17.04
N LYS A 152 -11.81 -16.89 -17.30
CA LYS A 152 -12.35 -16.80 -18.67
C LYS A 152 -11.57 -15.83 -19.58
N GLU A 153 -10.94 -14.80 -19.01
CA GLU A 153 -10.10 -13.85 -19.75
C GLU A 153 -8.73 -14.46 -20.06
N ILE A 154 -8.19 -15.30 -19.17
CA ILE A 154 -6.92 -16.03 -19.38
C ILE A 154 -7.07 -17.14 -20.42
N GLU A 155 -8.20 -17.86 -20.41
CA GLU A 155 -8.49 -18.94 -21.36
C GLU A 155 -8.96 -18.43 -22.74
N GLY A 156 -9.33 -17.15 -22.83
CA GLY A 156 -9.79 -16.52 -24.08
C GLY A 156 -8.66 -16.15 -25.03
N GLU A 157 -9.01 -15.76 -26.25
CA GLU A 157 -8.04 -15.27 -27.22
C GLU A 157 -7.75 -13.77 -27.03
N MET A 158 -6.54 -13.34 -27.42
CA MET A 158 -6.19 -11.92 -27.39
C MET A 158 -7.12 -11.13 -28.33
N GLY A 159 -7.90 -10.21 -27.76
CA GLY A 159 -8.89 -9.41 -28.49
C GLY A 159 -10.34 -9.78 -28.16
N ASP A 160 -10.57 -10.85 -27.40
CA ASP A 160 -11.90 -11.20 -26.93
C ASP A 160 -12.49 -10.11 -26.01
N SER A 161 -13.76 -9.79 -26.25
CA SER A 161 -14.47 -8.73 -25.53
C SER A 161 -15.09 -9.26 -24.23
N VAL A 162 -14.31 -9.33 -23.16
CA VAL A 162 -14.79 -9.70 -21.82
C VAL A 162 -15.11 -8.47 -20.97
N MET A 163 -16.10 -7.69 -21.42
CA MET A 163 -16.44 -6.41 -20.78
C MET A 163 -16.90 -6.57 -19.32
N GLY A 164 -16.16 -5.96 -18.40
CA GLY A 164 -16.57 -5.79 -17.00
C GLY A 164 -16.53 -7.05 -16.14
N LEU A 165 -15.90 -8.14 -16.60
CA LEU A 165 -15.83 -9.40 -15.87
C LEU A 165 -15.11 -9.23 -14.52
N GLN A 166 -13.94 -8.59 -14.54
CA GLN A 166 -13.18 -8.29 -13.32
C GLN A 166 -13.97 -7.43 -12.32
N ALA A 167 -14.75 -6.44 -12.80
CA ALA A 167 -15.58 -5.60 -11.93
C ALA A 167 -16.69 -6.40 -11.24
N ARG A 168 -17.27 -7.39 -11.93
CA ARG A 168 -18.28 -8.30 -11.36
C ARG A 168 -17.67 -9.25 -10.35
N LEU A 169 -16.51 -9.82 -10.65
CA LEU A 169 -15.72 -10.66 -9.76
C LEU A 169 -15.42 -9.92 -8.44
N MET A 170 -14.84 -8.72 -8.53
CA MET A 170 -14.55 -7.87 -7.37
C MET A 170 -15.81 -7.55 -6.55
N SER A 171 -16.93 -7.24 -7.22
CA SER A 171 -18.20 -6.95 -6.55
C SER A 171 -18.74 -8.14 -5.76
N GLN A 172 -18.60 -9.36 -6.30
CA GLN A 172 -19.03 -10.59 -5.64
C GLN A 172 -18.11 -10.93 -4.46
N ALA A 173 -16.80 -10.90 -4.67
CA ALA A 173 -15.80 -11.22 -3.65
C ALA A 173 -15.88 -10.25 -2.46
N LEU A 174 -15.90 -8.93 -2.71
CA LEU A 174 -15.95 -7.93 -1.64
C LEU A 174 -17.23 -8.01 -0.79
N ARG A 175 -18.36 -8.42 -1.39
CA ARG A 175 -19.60 -8.65 -0.66
C ARG A 175 -19.47 -9.77 0.36
N LYS A 176 -18.74 -10.85 0.02
CA LYS A 176 -18.44 -11.95 0.94
C LYS A 176 -17.38 -11.55 1.98
N LEU A 177 -16.27 -10.96 1.52
CA LEU A 177 -15.12 -10.56 2.33
C LEU A 177 -15.50 -9.58 3.44
N THR A 178 -16.31 -8.55 3.16
CA THR A 178 -16.57 -7.47 4.13
C THR A 178 -17.16 -7.99 5.45
N ALA A 179 -18.06 -8.97 5.39
CA ALA A 179 -18.69 -9.53 6.58
C ALA A 179 -17.72 -10.35 7.44
N ILE A 180 -16.80 -11.10 6.80
CA ILE A 180 -15.82 -11.94 7.50
C ILE A 180 -14.62 -11.13 7.99
N VAL A 181 -14.21 -10.09 7.26
CA VAL A 181 -13.14 -9.15 7.65
C VAL A 181 -13.48 -8.48 8.98
N GLY A 182 -14.71 -7.99 9.15
CA GLY A 182 -15.13 -7.36 10.41
C GLY A 182 -15.12 -8.30 11.62
N LYS A 183 -15.43 -9.59 11.41
CA LYS A 183 -15.46 -10.60 12.48
C LYS A 183 -14.07 -11.12 12.84
N SER A 184 -13.22 -11.33 11.85
CA SER A 184 -11.86 -11.86 12.02
C SER A 184 -10.86 -10.82 12.53
N LYS A 185 -11.23 -9.53 12.56
CA LYS A 185 -10.30 -8.41 12.83
C LYS A 185 -9.07 -8.37 11.89
N CYS A 186 -9.09 -9.11 10.78
CA CYS A 186 -8.04 -9.08 9.77
C CYS A 186 -8.06 -7.73 9.02
N ILE A 187 -6.90 -7.17 8.73
CA ILE A 187 -6.74 -6.06 7.77
C ILE A 187 -6.60 -6.66 6.38
N VAL A 188 -7.36 -6.18 5.41
CA VAL A 188 -7.19 -6.60 4.01
C VAL A 188 -6.78 -5.39 3.18
N VAL A 189 -5.56 -5.40 2.65
CA VAL A 189 -5.01 -4.34 1.82
C VAL A 189 -5.07 -4.76 0.37
N PHE A 190 -5.76 -3.99 -0.46
CA PHE A 190 -5.71 -4.12 -1.91
C PHE A 190 -4.78 -3.06 -2.48
N ILE A 191 -3.75 -3.48 -3.20
CA ILE A 191 -2.95 -2.59 -4.04
C ILE A 191 -3.64 -2.43 -5.38
N ASN A 192 -3.69 -1.21 -5.90
CA ASN A 192 -4.35 -0.93 -7.16
C ASN A 192 -3.57 0.08 -7.99
N GLN A 193 -3.77 0.02 -9.30
CA GLN A 193 -3.13 0.90 -10.25
C GLN A 193 -4.11 1.98 -10.72
N ILE A 194 -3.57 3.10 -11.19
CA ILE A 194 -4.36 4.14 -11.86
C ILE A 194 -4.49 3.79 -13.36
N ARG A 195 -5.68 4.06 -13.91
CA ARG A 195 -6.00 4.03 -15.34
C ARG A 195 -6.70 5.34 -15.72
N MET A 196 -6.67 5.71 -16.99
CA MET A 196 -7.41 6.87 -17.49
C MET A 196 -8.75 6.42 -18.08
N LYS A 197 -9.83 7.11 -17.71
CA LYS A 197 -11.15 6.94 -18.35
C LYS A 197 -11.19 7.75 -19.64
N ILE A 198 -11.28 7.06 -20.77
CA ILE A 198 -11.40 7.68 -22.09
C ILE A 198 -12.73 8.46 -22.17
N GLY A 199 -12.69 9.65 -22.79
CA GLY A 199 -13.89 10.47 -23.03
C GLY A 199 -14.28 11.43 -21.90
N VAL A 200 -13.46 11.58 -20.86
CA VAL A 200 -13.68 12.59 -19.81
C VAL A 200 -13.01 13.90 -20.24
N MET A 201 -13.80 14.88 -20.66
CA MET A 201 -13.34 16.23 -21.06
C MET A 201 -13.27 17.24 -19.90
N PHE A 202 -13.93 16.95 -18.77
CA PHE A 202 -13.98 17.82 -17.59
C PHE A 202 -13.84 17.00 -16.30
N GLY A 203 -13.05 17.50 -15.34
CA GLY A 203 -12.77 16.82 -14.06
C GLY A 203 -11.51 15.92 -14.10
N ASN A 204 -11.38 15.04 -13.11
CA ASN A 204 -10.25 14.10 -13.03
C ASN A 204 -10.54 12.84 -13.88
N PRO A 205 -9.76 12.54 -14.93
CA PRO A 205 -9.95 11.35 -15.76
C PRO A 205 -9.44 10.06 -15.10
N GLU A 206 -8.72 10.14 -13.98
CA GLU A 206 -8.16 8.97 -13.33
C GLU A 206 -9.22 8.09 -12.66
N THR A 207 -9.08 6.79 -12.82
CA THR A 207 -9.85 5.75 -12.14
C THR A 207 -8.91 4.63 -11.68
N THR A 208 -9.43 3.75 -10.82
CA THR A 208 -8.75 2.52 -10.40
C THR A 208 -9.38 1.30 -11.08
N THR A 209 -8.60 0.22 -11.19
CA THR A 209 -9.03 -1.05 -11.81
C THR A 209 -9.98 -1.84 -10.89
N GLY A 210 -10.70 -2.83 -11.43
CA GLY A 210 -11.63 -3.67 -10.65
C GLY A 210 -13.03 -3.07 -10.43
N GLY A 211 -13.40 -2.04 -11.19
CA GLY A 211 -14.71 -1.39 -11.09
C GLY A 211 -14.86 -0.48 -9.87
N ASN A 212 -16.10 -0.26 -9.41
CA ASN A 212 -16.38 0.68 -8.31
C ASN A 212 -16.53 0.02 -6.94
N ALA A 213 -16.67 -1.30 -6.86
CA ALA A 213 -16.97 -1.99 -5.61
C ALA A 213 -15.93 -1.69 -4.51
N LEU A 214 -14.64 -1.82 -4.82
CA LEU A 214 -13.56 -1.57 -3.86
C LEU A 214 -13.63 -0.15 -3.27
N LYS A 215 -13.94 0.85 -4.10
CA LYS A 215 -14.11 2.24 -3.64
C LYS A 215 -15.17 2.38 -2.55
N PHE A 216 -16.25 1.59 -2.58
CA PHE A 216 -17.32 1.63 -1.59
C PHE A 216 -17.02 0.78 -0.34
N TYR A 217 -16.48 -0.42 -0.53
CA TYR A 217 -16.18 -1.36 0.54
C TYR A 217 -14.96 -0.96 1.38
N SER A 218 -13.94 -0.34 0.77
CA SER A 218 -12.77 0.14 1.52
C SER A 218 -13.17 1.17 2.57
N SER A 219 -12.65 0.99 3.79
CA SER A 219 -12.82 1.95 4.89
C SER A 219 -11.80 3.08 4.80
N VAL A 220 -10.59 2.76 4.36
CA VAL A 220 -9.52 3.71 4.10
C VAL A 220 -9.08 3.56 2.64
N ARG A 221 -8.88 4.68 1.96
CA ARG A 221 -8.28 4.71 0.61
C ARG A 221 -7.11 5.69 0.61
N LEU A 222 -5.96 5.21 0.19
CA LEU A 222 -4.72 5.96 0.14
C LEU A 222 -4.30 6.15 -1.32
N GLU A 223 -4.17 7.42 -1.72
CA GLU A 223 -3.56 7.79 -2.98
C GLU A 223 -2.08 8.09 -2.74
N ILE A 224 -1.20 7.33 -3.40
CA ILE A 224 0.24 7.36 -3.18
C ILE A 224 0.92 7.85 -4.46
N ARG A 225 1.66 8.95 -4.37
CA ARG A 225 2.38 9.55 -5.49
C ARG A 225 3.80 9.94 -5.12
N ARG A 226 4.77 9.58 -5.96
CA ARG A 226 6.10 10.19 -5.93
C ARG A 226 5.99 11.67 -6.27
N ILE A 227 6.69 12.52 -5.50
CA ILE A 227 6.69 13.97 -5.72
C ILE A 227 8.09 14.51 -6.10
N GLU A 228 9.15 13.99 -5.50
CA GLU A 228 10.53 14.38 -5.80
C GLU A 228 11.47 13.18 -5.60
N SER A 229 12.61 13.21 -6.28
CA SER A 229 13.75 12.31 -5.99
C SER A 229 14.52 12.84 -4.78
N ILE A 230 15.13 11.94 -4.03
CA ILE A 230 16.10 12.28 -3.00
C ILE A 230 17.47 11.92 -3.56
N ASP A 231 18.33 12.92 -3.72
CA ASP A 231 19.67 12.74 -4.30
C ASP A 231 20.71 12.54 -3.19
N GLY A 232 21.72 11.70 -3.44
CA GLY A 232 22.83 11.49 -2.52
C GLY A 232 23.79 12.68 -2.51
N LYS A 233 24.44 12.96 -1.37
CA LYS A 233 25.47 14.01 -1.31
C LYS A 233 26.70 13.59 -2.11
N GLY A 234 26.79 14.06 -3.35
CA GLY A 234 27.92 13.81 -4.24
C GLY A 234 27.77 12.58 -5.13
N ASP A 235 26.60 11.93 -5.12
CA ASP A 235 26.27 10.84 -6.04
C ASP A 235 25.49 11.39 -7.23
N GLU A 236 25.75 10.86 -8.44
CA GLU A 236 24.93 11.15 -9.62
C GLU A 236 23.55 10.45 -9.56
N ASP A 237 23.44 9.40 -8.75
CA ASP A 237 22.24 8.57 -8.65
C ASP A 237 21.32 8.98 -7.48
N ALA A 238 20.01 8.93 -7.73
CA ALA A 238 19.00 9.15 -6.70
C ALA A 238 19.05 8.00 -5.66
N VAL A 239 19.05 8.35 -4.38
CA VAL A 239 19.08 7.41 -3.24
C VAL A 239 17.69 7.09 -2.68
N GLY A 240 16.67 7.81 -3.13
CA GLY A 240 15.29 7.58 -2.71
C GLY A 240 14.27 8.47 -3.39
N ASN A 241 13.04 8.41 -2.88
CA ASN A 241 11.91 9.20 -3.35
C ASN A 241 11.17 9.79 -2.16
N ARG A 242 10.81 11.06 -2.27
CA ARG A 242 9.76 11.65 -1.42
C ARG A 242 8.42 11.29 -2.03
N VAL A 243 7.54 10.74 -1.19
CA VAL A 243 6.23 10.25 -1.59
C VAL A 243 5.16 10.97 -0.81
N ARG A 244 4.16 11.50 -1.51
CA ARG A 244 2.96 12.07 -0.93
C ARG A 244 1.88 11.01 -0.84
N VAL A 245 1.35 10.81 0.36
CA VAL A 245 0.20 9.95 0.63
C VAL A 245 -0.99 10.84 0.99
N LYS A 246 -2.09 10.70 0.25
CA LYS A 246 -3.35 11.41 0.50
C LYS A 246 -4.43 10.41 0.93
N ILE A 247 -5.05 10.67 2.07
CA ILE A 247 -6.16 9.85 2.57
C ILE A 247 -7.44 10.30 1.85
N VAL A 248 -7.74 9.74 0.68
CA VAL A 248 -8.90 10.16 -0.12
C VAL A 248 -10.23 9.65 0.42
N LYS A 249 -10.20 8.64 1.29
CA LYS A 249 -11.37 8.15 2.02
C LYS A 249 -10.94 7.66 3.39
N ASN A 250 -11.70 8.01 4.41
CA ASN A 250 -11.51 7.54 5.78
C ASN A 250 -12.89 7.43 6.46
N LYS A 251 -13.27 6.21 6.86
CA LYS A 251 -14.53 5.94 7.60
C LYS A 251 -14.35 5.94 9.12
N VAL A 252 -13.13 6.09 9.62
CA VAL A 252 -12.79 5.96 11.05
C VAL A 252 -12.23 7.24 11.66
N ALA A 253 -11.81 8.18 10.82
CA ALA A 253 -11.37 9.53 11.18
C ALA A 253 -11.61 10.50 10.01
N PRO A 254 -11.41 11.81 10.19
CA PRO A 254 -11.56 12.79 9.11
C PRO A 254 -10.68 12.47 7.87
N PRO A 255 -11.25 12.46 6.66
CA PRO A 255 -10.50 12.23 5.42
C PRO A 255 -9.73 13.47 4.93
N PHE A 256 -9.07 13.33 3.78
CA PHE A 256 -8.40 14.37 2.97
C PHE A 256 -7.11 14.97 3.54
N ARG A 257 -6.63 14.43 4.67
CA ARG A 257 -5.26 14.69 5.15
C ARG A 257 -4.24 14.20 4.12
N LYS A 258 -3.10 14.89 4.09
CA LYS A 258 -1.95 14.58 3.24
C LYS A 258 -0.71 14.51 4.11
N VAL A 259 0.18 13.61 3.78
CA VAL A 259 1.47 13.44 4.43
C VAL A 259 2.53 13.18 3.37
N GLU A 260 3.76 13.58 3.67
CA GLU A 260 4.91 13.31 2.83
C GLU A 260 5.90 12.43 3.61
N LEU A 261 6.38 11.39 2.94
CA LEU A 261 7.24 10.36 3.51
C LEU A 261 8.51 10.26 2.67
N ASP A 262 9.65 10.05 3.32
CA ASP A 262 10.92 9.76 2.67
C ASP A 262 11.04 8.24 2.52
N ILE A 263 11.11 7.74 1.27
CA ILE A 263 11.35 6.34 0.94
C ILE A 263 12.74 6.19 0.35
N TYR A 264 13.65 5.54 1.08
CA TYR A 264 15.00 5.26 0.59
C TYR A 264 15.04 3.89 -0.08
N PHE A 265 15.78 3.78 -1.18
CA PHE A 265 15.94 2.51 -1.88
C PHE A 265 16.66 1.49 -0.98
N GLY A 266 16.19 0.24 -1.00
CA GLY A 266 16.68 -0.83 -0.13
C GLY A 266 16.37 -0.69 1.37
N LYS A 267 15.84 0.44 1.86
CA LYS A 267 15.44 0.63 3.28
C LYS A 267 13.94 0.81 3.47
N GLY A 268 13.23 1.34 2.47
CA GLY A 268 11.81 1.67 2.55
C GLY A 268 11.55 3.01 3.24
N VAL A 269 10.39 3.13 3.89
CA VAL A 269 9.99 4.36 4.60
C VAL A 269 10.93 4.65 5.77
N SER A 270 11.50 5.85 5.82
CA SER A 270 12.35 6.27 6.94
C SER A 270 11.50 6.62 8.16
N ALA A 271 11.42 5.68 9.11
CA ALA A 271 10.82 5.91 10.41
C ALA A 271 11.52 7.06 11.16
N SER A 272 12.85 7.10 11.14
CA SER A 272 13.65 8.15 11.79
C SER A 272 13.38 9.54 11.23
N ALA A 273 13.26 9.69 9.91
CA ALA A 273 12.87 10.96 9.29
C ALA A 273 11.44 11.37 9.68
N SER A 274 10.52 10.40 9.71
CA SER A 274 9.13 10.65 10.13
C SER A 274 9.04 11.09 11.59
N ILE A 275 9.82 10.48 12.48
CA ILE A 275 9.92 10.85 13.89
C ILE A 275 10.51 12.25 14.04
N LEU A 276 11.59 12.58 13.33
CA LEU A 276 12.20 13.91 13.36
C LEU A 276 11.21 15.00 12.92
N ASP A 277 10.58 14.82 11.76
CA ASP A 277 9.63 15.79 11.20
C ASP A 277 8.41 15.97 12.14
N SER A 278 7.93 14.88 12.76
CA SER A 278 6.86 14.92 13.77
C SER A 278 7.31 15.60 15.06
N ALA A 279 8.51 15.30 15.57
CA ALA A 279 9.09 15.92 16.76
C ALA A 279 9.23 17.43 16.63
N VAL A 280 9.65 17.91 15.45
CA VAL A 280 9.72 19.35 15.17
C VAL A 280 8.32 19.95 15.13
N LYS A 281 7.38 19.32 14.43
CA LYS A 281 5.99 19.79 14.33
C LYS A 281 5.32 19.93 15.70
N HIS A 282 5.58 18.99 16.61
CA HIS A 282 4.99 18.96 17.95
C HIS A 282 5.84 19.64 19.03
N GLY A 283 6.93 20.32 18.66
CA GLY A 283 7.77 21.10 19.58
C GLY A 283 8.54 20.26 20.59
N LEU A 284 8.87 19.00 20.27
CA LEU A 284 9.80 18.17 21.05
C LEU A 284 11.25 18.34 20.62
N ILE A 285 11.49 18.74 19.37
CA ILE A 285 12.79 19.12 18.84
C ILE A 285 12.67 20.55 18.29
N ASP A 286 13.53 21.44 18.77
CA ASP A 286 13.66 22.78 18.25
C ASP A 286 14.54 22.79 17.01
N LYS A 287 14.08 23.48 15.96
CA LYS A 287 14.86 23.75 14.76
C LYS A 287 15.27 25.22 14.73
N LYS A 288 16.54 25.51 14.98
CA LYS A 288 17.13 26.87 14.90
C LYS A 288 18.08 26.95 13.71
N GLY A 289 17.61 27.54 12.61
CA GLY A 289 18.33 27.54 11.34
C GLY A 289 18.53 26.11 10.82
N ALA A 290 19.79 25.68 10.68
CA ALA A 290 20.14 24.32 10.28
C ALA A 290 20.27 23.34 11.46
N TRP A 291 20.23 23.80 12.71
CA TRP A 291 20.44 22.96 13.89
C TRP A 291 19.14 22.40 14.46
N TYR A 292 19.17 21.11 14.83
CA TYR A 292 18.12 20.41 15.55
C TYR A 292 18.59 20.14 16.99
N THR A 293 17.82 20.58 17.98
CA THR A 293 18.15 20.48 19.41
C THR A 293 16.95 20.01 20.22
N ARG A 294 17.17 19.18 21.24
CA ARG A 294 16.15 18.78 22.22
C ARG A 294 16.61 19.20 23.61
N GLY A 295 16.08 20.30 24.12
CA GLY A 295 16.61 20.93 25.34
C GLY A 295 18.06 21.38 25.12
N GLU A 296 19.00 20.84 25.91
CA GLU A 296 20.44 21.12 25.78
C GLU A 296 21.16 20.15 24.81
N GLU A 297 20.51 19.05 24.44
CA GLU A 297 21.11 18.01 23.58
C GLU A 297 21.07 18.44 22.10
N LYS A 298 22.22 18.35 21.43
CA LYS A 298 22.35 18.62 20.00
C LYS A 298 22.09 17.34 19.20
N VAL A 299 20.94 17.28 18.53
CA VAL A 299 20.53 16.14 17.70
C VAL A 299 21.33 16.12 16.38
N GLY A 300 21.59 17.29 15.79
CA GLY A 300 22.45 17.39 14.61
C GLY A 300 22.31 18.69 13.82
N GLN A 301 23.24 18.92 12.89
CA GLN A 301 23.18 20.02 11.93
C GLN A 301 22.75 19.51 10.55
N GLY A 302 21.59 19.94 10.07
CA GLY A 302 20.95 19.46 8.84
C GLY A 302 20.05 18.24 9.07
N LYS A 303 19.05 18.06 8.21
CA LYS A 303 18.03 17.01 8.36
C LYS A 303 18.67 15.62 8.39
N GLU A 304 19.51 15.30 7.41
CA GLU A 304 20.19 14.00 7.29
C GLU A 304 20.99 13.63 8.55
N ASN A 305 21.78 14.54 9.10
CA ASN A 305 22.59 14.26 10.28
C ASN A 305 21.71 14.00 11.51
N ALA A 306 20.59 14.74 11.65
CA ALA A 306 19.64 14.49 12.73
C ALA A 306 18.90 13.15 12.55
N VAL A 307 18.56 12.77 11.31
CA VAL A 307 17.98 11.45 11.00
C VAL A 307 18.97 10.34 11.34
N ASN A 308 20.22 10.46 10.93
CA ASN A 308 21.29 9.50 11.24
C ASN A 308 21.54 9.39 12.75
N PHE A 309 21.48 10.50 13.48
CA PHE A 309 21.57 10.48 14.94
C PHE A 309 20.43 9.66 15.55
N ILE A 310 19.18 9.86 15.11
CA ILE A 310 18.03 9.09 15.62
C ILE A 310 18.15 7.60 15.24
N GLU A 311 18.59 7.29 14.01
CA GLU A 311 18.76 5.91 13.54
C GLU A 311 19.84 5.16 14.32
N ASN A 312 20.96 5.83 14.63
CA ASN A 312 22.10 5.25 15.35
C ASN A 312 21.92 5.19 16.88
N ASN A 313 20.88 5.81 17.43
CA ASN A 313 20.56 5.81 18.86
C ASN A 313 19.17 5.20 19.13
N PRO A 314 19.02 3.85 19.13
CA PRO A 314 17.72 3.19 19.24
C PRO A 314 16.94 3.54 20.50
N ASP A 315 17.61 3.66 21.66
CA ASP A 315 16.94 4.01 22.92
C ASP A 315 16.36 5.44 22.85
N TYR A 316 17.12 6.39 22.28
CA TYR A 316 16.64 7.75 22.05
C TYR A 316 15.44 7.76 21.10
N ARG A 317 15.51 7.01 20.00
CA ARG A 317 14.42 6.86 19.02
C ARG A 317 13.14 6.35 19.69
N ILE A 318 13.23 5.27 20.47
CA ILE A 318 12.08 4.65 21.15
C ILE A 318 11.45 5.65 22.14
N GLN A 319 12.27 6.29 22.98
CA GLN A 319 11.76 7.28 23.95
C GLN A 319 11.09 8.48 23.27
N LEU A 320 11.69 8.97 22.18
CA LEU A 320 11.13 10.08 21.41
C LEU A 320 9.81 9.69 20.73
N GLU A 321 9.76 8.50 20.12
CA GLU A 321 8.53 7.98 19.52
C GLU A 321 7.43 7.77 20.56
N HIS A 322 7.74 7.22 21.73
CA HIS A 322 6.78 7.04 22.82
C HIS A 322 6.16 8.38 23.25
N THR A 323 7.02 9.37 23.53
CA THR A 323 6.56 10.71 23.94
C THR A 323 5.69 11.36 22.84
N LEU A 324 6.04 11.15 21.57
CA LEU A 324 5.22 11.61 20.44
C LEU A 324 3.88 10.90 20.39
N ARG A 325 3.85 9.57 20.49
CA ARG A 325 2.62 8.78 20.43
C ARG A 325 1.68 9.13 21.58
N GLU A 326 2.19 9.28 22.80
CA GLU A 326 1.38 9.75 23.94
C GLU A 326 0.76 11.12 23.70
N LYS A 327 1.52 12.04 23.10
CA LYS A 327 1.04 13.40 22.79
C LYS A 327 0.01 13.43 21.67
N ILE A 328 0.19 12.63 20.63
CA ILE A 328 -0.67 12.62 19.43
C ILE A 328 -1.92 11.74 19.67
N PHE A 329 -1.77 10.63 20.38
CA PHE A 329 -2.79 9.62 20.63
C PHE A 329 -2.92 9.31 22.13
N PRO A 330 -3.41 10.24 22.95
CA PRO A 330 -3.46 10.07 24.40
C PRO A 330 -4.33 8.88 24.79
N GLY A 331 -3.76 7.97 25.59
CA GLY A 331 -4.45 6.77 26.07
C GLY A 331 -4.61 5.65 25.03
N GLN A 332 -3.99 5.78 23.86
CA GLN A 332 -3.94 4.70 22.88
C GLN A 332 -3.04 3.58 23.38
N VAL A 333 -3.54 2.34 23.29
CA VAL A 333 -2.79 1.14 23.64
C VAL A 333 -2.80 0.21 22.43
N LEU A 334 -1.61 -0.21 22.00
CA LEU A 334 -1.47 -1.19 20.93
C LEU A 334 -1.84 -2.58 21.47
N ARG A 335 -2.69 -3.28 20.71
CA ARG A 335 -3.18 -4.60 21.08
C ARG A 335 -2.94 -5.61 19.98
N THR A 336 -2.70 -6.85 20.38
CA THR A 336 -2.81 -7.99 19.48
C THR A 336 -4.27 -8.16 19.05
N LYS A 337 -4.51 -9.01 18.06
CA LYS A 337 -5.85 -9.34 17.58
C LYS A 337 -6.75 -9.92 18.68
N GLU A 338 -6.18 -10.71 19.57
CA GLU A 338 -6.80 -11.33 20.75
C GLU A 338 -7.09 -10.31 21.86
N GLY A 339 -6.62 -9.08 21.72
CA GLY A 339 -6.84 -7.99 22.67
C GLY A 339 -5.80 -7.91 23.79
N ALA A 340 -4.73 -8.71 23.73
CA ALA A 340 -3.61 -8.59 24.64
C ALA A 340 -2.87 -7.27 24.38
N VAL A 341 -2.47 -6.58 25.45
CA VAL A 341 -1.68 -5.35 25.34
C VAL A 341 -0.26 -5.71 24.89
N VAL A 342 0.22 -5.04 23.85
CA VAL A 342 1.60 -5.18 23.39
C VAL A 342 2.47 -4.18 24.15
N THR A 343 3.49 -4.66 24.85
CA THR A 343 4.40 -3.82 25.63
C THR A 343 5.58 -3.33 24.80
N GLU A 344 6.20 -2.23 25.23
CA GLU A 344 7.42 -1.73 24.58
C GLU A 344 8.59 -2.72 24.63
N GLU A 345 8.67 -3.51 25.71
CA GLU A 345 9.69 -4.53 25.90
C GLU A 345 9.53 -5.66 24.85
N GLN A 346 8.30 -6.09 24.60
CA GLN A 346 8.00 -7.07 23.54
C GLN A 346 8.42 -6.56 22.16
N ILE A 347 8.10 -5.29 21.85
CA ILE A 347 8.50 -4.66 20.59
C ILE A 347 10.03 -4.60 20.49
N ARG A 348 10.70 -4.18 21.56
CA ARG A 348 12.16 -4.07 21.60
C ARG A 348 12.85 -5.43 21.41
N ASP A 349 12.32 -6.46 22.05
CA ASP A 349 12.88 -7.81 21.94
C ASP A 349 12.64 -8.39 20.55
N TYR A 350 11.47 -8.16 19.95
CA TYR A 350 11.21 -8.50 18.56
C TYR A 350 12.19 -7.78 17.61
N GLU A 351 12.38 -6.47 17.76
CA GLU A 351 13.33 -5.72 16.93
C GLU A 351 14.77 -6.23 17.07
N LYS A 352 15.21 -6.58 18.28
CA LYS A 352 16.53 -7.20 18.51
C LYS A 352 16.65 -8.55 17.82
N GLN A 353 15.64 -9.41 17.95
CA GLN A 353 15.62 -10.72 17.30
C GLN A 353 15.65 -10.60 15.77
N MET A 354 14.86 -9.69 15.21
CA MET A 354 14.82 -9.45 13.77
C MET A 354 16.15 -8.88 13.25
N ARG A 355 16.74 -7.92 13.96
CA ARG A 355 18.08 -7.41 13.61
C ARG A 355 19.15 -8.50 13.65
N ALA A 356 19.10 -9.41 14.62
CA ALA A 356 20.01 -10.55 14.67
C ALA A 356 19.84 -11.52 13.47
N LYS A 357 18.65 -11.56 12.87
CA LYS A 357 18.36 -12.31 11.62
C LYS A 357 18.66 -11.52 10.34
N GLY A 358 19.19 -10.29 10.44
CA GLY A 358 19.42 -9.39 9.31
C GLY A 358 18.14 -8.84 8.69
N VAL A 359 17.02 -8.83 9.42
CA VAL A 359 15.74 -8.26 8.97
C VAL A 359 15.73 -6.76 9.33
N GLY A 360 15.37 -5.90 8.39
CA GLY A 360 15.26 -4.46 8.61
C GLY A 360 16.59 -3.71 8.77
N THR A 361 17.73 -4.30 8.41
CA THR A 361 19.06 -3.68 8.57
C THR A 361 19.42 -2.73 7.42
N GLY A 362 18.63 -2.71 6.34
CA GLY A 362 18.83 -1.79 5.22
C GLY A 362 20.16 -1.98 4.49
N THR A 363 20.82 -3.12 4.68
CA THR A 363 22.06 -3.47 3.99
C THR A 363 21.69 -3.94 2.59
N LEU A 364 22.06 -3.17 1.56
CA LEU A 364 22.09 -3.68 0.20
C LEU A 364 23.14 -4.79 0.20
N VAL A 365 22.72 -6.04 0.04
CA VAL A 365 23.66 -7.12 -0.31
C VAL A 365 24.17 -6.73 -1.69
N THR A 366 25.37 -6.16 -1.75
CA THR A 366 26.10 -6.02 -3.01
C THR A 366 26.33 -7.42 -3.56
N ASP A 367 26.39 -7.59 -4.88
CA ASP A 367 26.38 -8.87 -5.63
C ASP A 367 27.45 -9.92 -5.23
N ALA A 368 28.21 -9.72 -4.16
CA ALA A 368 29.23 -10.62 -3.64
C ALA A 368 28.70 -11.78 -2.77
N GLU A 369 27.44 -11.75 -2.30
CA GLU A 369 26.88 -12.83 -1.45
C GLU A 369 25.48 -13.26 -1.89
N LYS A 370 25.36 -13.88 -3.08
CA LYS A 370 24.21 -14.74 -3.37
C LYS A 370 24.42 -16.10 -2.69
N PRO A 371 23.55 -16.55 -1.78
CA PRO A 371 23.57 -17.95 -1.35
C PRO A 371 23.21 -18.84 -2.54
N ALA A 372 23.97 -19.93 -2.70
CA ALA A 372 23.76 -20.88 -3.78
C ALA A 372 22.35 -21.47 -3.72
N VAL A 373 21.57 -21.27 -4.78
CA VAL A 373 20.28 -21.95 -4.98
C VAL A 373 20.56 -23.45 -5.07
N PRO A 374 19.90 -24.33 -4.27
CA PRO A 374 20.00 -25.77 -4.45
C PRO A 374 19.55 -26.14 -5.86
N GLY A 375 20.47 -26.74 -6.62
CA GLY A 375 20.29 -27.03 -8.04
C GLY A 375 19.07 -27.89 -8.32
N ILE A 376 18.24 -27.42 -9.25
CA ILE A 376 17.32 -28.26 -10.02
C ILE A 376 18.19 -29.28 -10.77
N PRO A 377 17.93 -30.60 -10.70
CA PRO A 377 18.71 -31.57 -11.43
C PRO A 377 18.55 -31.31 -12.94
N PRO A 378 19.64 -31.38 -13.73
CA PRO A 378 19.57 -31.09 -15.15
C PRO A 378 18.68 -32.12 -15.86
N VAL A 379 17.69 -31.62 -16.60
CA VAL A 379 16.89 -32.42 -17.51
C VAL A 379 17.83 -33.01 -18.56
N SER A 380 17.79 -34.34 -18.71
CA SER A 380 18.61 -35.06 -19.68
C SER A 380 18.21 -34.65 -21.11
N PRO A 381 19.16 -34.39 -22.03
CA PRO A 381 18.81 -34.02 -23.39
C PRO A 381 18.32 -35.26 -24.16
N GLU A 382 17.03 -35.26 -24.51
CA GLU A 382 16.50 -36.15 -25.55
C GLU A 382 17.05 -35.76 -26.93
N SER A 383 17.19 -36.80 -27.75
CA SER A 383 17.88 -36.91 -29.04
C SER A 383 17.49 -35.92 -30.15
N PRO A 384 18.40 -35.65 -31.12
CA PRO A 384 18.20 -34.64 -32.15
C PRO A 384 17.24 -35.08 -33.28
N LEU A 385 16.31 -34.19 -33.62
CA LEU A 385 15.51 -34.23 -34.85
C LEU A 385 16.38 -33.96 -36.09
N SER A 386 16.20 -34.78 -37.11
CA SER A 386 16.84 -34.74 -38.44
C SER A 386 16.48 -33.47 -39.25
N PRO A 387 17.38 -32.94 -40.10
CA PRO A 387 17.07 -31.79 -40.96
C PRO A 387 16.36 -32.21 -42.26
N ALA A 388 15.36 -31.43 -42.67
CA ALA A 388 14.73 -31.49 -43.99
C ALA A 388 15.59 -30.76 -45.05
N PRO A 389 15.50 -31.13 -46.35
CA PRO A 389 16.42 -30.65 -47.38
C PRO A 389 16.00 -29.32 -48.02
N ALA A 390 17.01 -28.62 -48.54
CA ALA A 390 16.91 -27.35 -49.27
C ALA A 390 16.45 -27.52 -50.73
N SER A 391 15.76 -26.50 -51.27
CA SER A 391 15.67 -26.28 -52.72
C SER A 391 15.59 -24.78 -53.09
N GLU A 392 16.66 -24.34 -53.75
CA GLU A 392 16.75 -23.45 -54.94
C GLU A 392 16.15 -22.03 -54.98
N ALA A 393 17.11 -21.08 -54.94
CA ALA A 393 17.31 -19.87 -55.74
C ALA A 393 16.30 -19.46 -56.83
N HIS A 394 15.95 -18.16 -56.83
CA HIS A 394 15.89 -17.36 -58.08
C HIS A 394 16.34 -15.91 -57.88
N LYS A 395 17.05 -15.42 -58.91
CA LYS A 395 17.88 -14.20 -59.00
C LYS A 395 17.10 -12.87 -59.12
N ALA A 396 17.75 -11.79 -58.67
CA ALA A 396 17.42 -10.37 -58.87
C ALA A 396 17.49 -9.91 -60.36
N PRO A 397 17.14 -8.65 -60.71
CA PRO A 397 18.11 -7.55 -60.54
C PRO A 397 17.54 -6.14 -60.22
N ALA A 398 18.46 -5.25 -59.86
CA ALA A 398 18.31 -3.83 -59.53
C ALA A 398 18.37 -2.88 -60.75
N ARG A 399 17.82 -1.65 -60.62
CA ARG A 399 18.34 -0.34 -61.11
C ARG A 399 17.36 0.81 -60.74
N ARG A 400 17.78 1.78 -59.90
CA ARG A 400 18.31 3.15 -60.20
C ARG A 400 17.33 4.12 -60.90
N GLY A 401 17.02 5.25 -60.23
CA GLY A 401 16.57 6.50 -60.86
C GLY A 401 15.80 7.46 -59.94
N ARG A 402 16.40 8.60 -59.59
CA ARG A 402 15.82 9.87 -59.06
C ARG A 402 16.39 11.00 -59.96
N PRO A 403 16.01 12.30 -59.87
CA PRO A 403 14.77 13.05 -59.54
C PRO A 403 14.51 14.11 -60.70
N PRO A 404 14.05 15.40 -60.55
CA PRO A 404 13.42 16.19 -59.45
C PRO A 404 12.27 17.17 -59.83
N ALA A 405 11.81 17.94 -58.81
CA ALA A 405 11.38 19.37 -58.77
C ALA A 405 9.93 19.62 -58.25
N ALA A 406 9.77 20.21 -57.05
CA ALA A 406 9.52 21.65 -56.74
C ALA A 406 8.01 21.86 -56.41
N SER A 407 7.51 22.71 -55.49
CA SER A 407 7.97 23.96 -54.88
C SER A 407 7.23 24.18 -53.53
N SER A 408 7.88 24.68 -52.47
CA SER A 408 7.86 26.06 -51.93
C SER A 408 6.80 26.37 -50.86
N ALA A 409 7.29 26.76 -49.67
CA ALA A 409 6.64 27.24 -48.45
C ALA A 409 6.01 28.67 -48.60
N PRO A 410 5.51 29.43 -47.58
CA PRO A 410 5.95 29.48 -46.17
C PRO A 410 4.88 29.70 -45.08
N ALA A 411 5.38 29.74 -43.83
CA ALA A 411 4.71 30.03 -42.57
C ALA A 411 4.16 31.47 -42.43
N ALA A 412 3.12 31.63 -41.61
CA ALA A 412 2.81 32.89 -40.92
C ALA A 412 2.09 32.63 -39.58
N SER A 413 2.69 33.12 -38.50
CA SER A 413 2.07 33.38 -37.20
C SER A 413 1.13 34.58 -37.26
N LEU A 414 0.11 34.64 -36.39
CA LEU A 414 -0.47 35.84 -35.72
C LEU A 414 -1.83 35.40 -35.14
N ALA A 415 -1.99 35.20 -33.82
CA ALA A 415 -2.26 36.28 -32.87
C ALA A 415 -3.22 37.35 -33.40
N LYS A 416 -4.54 37.07 -33.35
CA LYS A 416 -5.65 38.02 -33.07
C LYS A 416 -7.01 37.36 -33.31
N ALA A 417 -7.66 36.91 -32.24
CA ALA A 417 -9.12 36.81 -32.15
C ALA A 417 -9.53 36.76 -30.67
N ALA A 418 -9.10 37.77 -29.90
CA ALA A 418 -9.73 38.14 -28.64
C ALA A 418 -10.65 39.33 -28.95
N ALA A 419 -11.95 39.09 -29.02
CA ALA A 419 -13.05 40.06 -28.80
C ALA A 419 -14.37 39.44 -29.28
N ALA A 420 -15.09 38.78 -28.37
CA ALA A 420 -16.54 38.69 -28.43
C ALA A 420 -17.04 38.23 -27.05
N ASP A 421 -17.25 39.22 -26.18
CA ASP A 421 -18.03 39.11 -24.95
C ASP A 421 -19.41 38.50 -25.24
N LYS A 422 -19.74 37.41 -24.53
CA LYS A 422 -21.13 37.06 -24.21
C LYS A 422 -21.18 36.60 -22.75
N PRO A 423 -21.97 37.25 -21.88
CA PRO A 423 -22.11 36.83 -20.50
C PRO A 423 -22.89 35.50 -20.41
N VAL A 424 -22.46 34.63 -19.51
CA VAL A 424 -23.13 33.37 -19.17
C VAL A 424 -24.37 33.69 -18.32
N PRO A 425 -25.56 33.13 -18.60
CA PRO A 425 -26.77 33.35 -17.81
C PRO A 425 -26.68 32.77 -16.39
N GLU A 426 -27.23 33.50 -15.41
CA GLU A 426 -27.27 33.18 -13.97
C GLU A 426 -28.19 32.00 -13.56
N GLU A 427 -28.58 31.12 -14.48
CA GLU A 427 -29.47 29.98 -14.17
C GLU A 427 -28.74 28.65 -13.89
N LEU A 428 -27.45 28.72 -13.56
CA LEU A 428 -26.65 27.58 -13.10
C LEU A 428 -25.91 27.93 -11.81
N PHE A 429 -26.68 28.19 -10.75
CA PHE A 429 -26.25 28.08 -9.35
C PHE A 429 -26.79 26.78 -8.74
#